data_AF-A0A395N539-F1
#
_entry.id   AF-A0A395N539-F1
#
_cell.length_a   1.000
_cell.length_b   1.000
_cell.length_c   1.000
_cell.angle_alpha   90.00
_cell.angle_beta   90.00
_cell.angle_gamma   90.00
#
_symmetry.space_group_name_H-M   'P 1'
#
loop_
_entity.id
_entity.type
_entity.pdbx_description
1 polymer ?
#
loop_
_entity_poly.entity_id
_entity_poly.type
_entity_poly.pdbx_seq_one_letter_code
_entity_poly.pdbx_strand_id
1 'polypeptide(L)'
;MSHYTVYLVERLGMPRNHRVIFVEISPEDETGLQYHVTGTVQIGMIFEIKNEDTSPRESSSFVSMSKLGLIKASDLDRLESICRSNPPPAKQFNGPHRIDKTKPLRRCQEWVSETVGLLRAEGVLV
;
A
#
# COMPACT_ATOMS: atom_id res chain seq x y z
N MET A 1 -18.80 2.26 -17.80
CA MET A 1 -17.36 2.18 -17.47
C MET A 1 -17.22 1.27 -16.26
N SER A 2 -16.40 0.23 -16.35
CA SER A 2 -16.10 -0.64 -15.21
C SER A 2 -15.22 0.10 -14.20
N HIS A 3 -15.43 -0.18 -12.92
CA HIS A 3 -14.67 0.37 -11.82
C HIS A 3 -14.13 -0.78 -10.97
N TYR A 4 -12.95 -0.58 -10.38
CA TYR A 4 -12.42 -1.47 -9.37
C TYR A 4 -12.55 -0.81 -8.00
N THR A 5 -12.88 -1.62 -6.99
CA THR A 5 -12.88 -1.13 -5.61
C THR A 5 -11.48 -1.17 -5.06
N VAL A 6 -11.07 -0.06 -4.42
CA VAL A 6 -9.79 0.02 -3.75
C VAL A 6 -10.00 -0.05 -2.25
N TYR A 7 -9.25 -0.91 -1.59
CA TYR A 7 -9.28 -1.13 -0.16
C TYR A 7 -7.93 -0.85 0.48
N LEU A 8 -7.97 -0.43 1.74
CA LEU A 8 -6.86 -0.51 2.65
C LEU A 8 -6.97 -1.83 3.40
N VAL A 9 -5.98 -2.70 3.23
CA VAL A 9 -5.86 -3.95 3.97
C VAL A 9 -4.79 -3.78 5.05
N GLU A 10 -5.13 -4.13 6.28
CA GLU A 10 -4.18 -4.26 7.38
C GLU A 10 -3.86 -5.73 7.65
N ARG A 11 -2.56 -6.01 7.78
CA ARG A 11 -2.03 -7.32 8.17
C ARG A 11 -1.20 -7.20 9.43
N LEU A 12 -1.16 -8.25 10.23
CA LEU A 12 -0.34 -8.35 11.43
C LEU A 12 1.12 -8.04 11.08
N GLY A 13 1.72 -7.15 11.86
CA GLY A 13 3.09 -6.70 11.66
C GLY A 13 3.67 -6.14 12.96
N MET A 14 4.99 -6.12 13.05
CA MET A 14 5.71 -5.61 14.22
C MET A 14 6.65 -4.47 13.82
N PRO A 15 6.74 -3.38 14.59
CA PRO A 15 5.96 -3.07 15.81
C PRO A 15 4.55 -2.52 15.55
N ARG A 16 4.17 -2.36 14.28
CA ARG A 16 2.83 -1.94 13.86
C ARG A 16 2.39 -2.81 12.69
N ASN A 17 1.07 -2.93 12.50
CA ASN A 17 0.49 -3.63 11.35
C ASN A 17 1.06 -3.14 10.01
N HIS A 18 1.19 -4.07 9.08
CA HIS A 18 1.51 -3.78 7.68
C HIS A 18 0.26 -3.29 6.95
N ARG A 19 0.40 -2.24 6.14
CA ARG A 19 -0.69 -1.66 5.33
C ARG A 19 -0.43 -1.88 3.86
N VAL A 20 -1.48 -2.21 3.12
CA VAL A 20 -1.45 -2.51 1.69
C VAL A 20 -2.61 -1.80 1.01
N ILE A 21 -2.37 -1.25 -0.18
CA ILE A 21 -3.44 -0.82 -1.09
C ILE A 21 -3.82 -2.04 -1.91
N PHE A 22 -5.07 -2.50 -1.79
CA PHE A 22 -5.61 -3.63 -2.54
C PHE A 22 -6.61 -3.12 -3.57
N VAL A 23 -6.42 -3.48 -4.84
CA VAL A 23 -7.35 -3.21 -5.93
C VAL A 23 -8.06 -4.52 -6.25
N GLU A 24 -9.34 -4.59 -5.95
CA GLU A 24 -10.18 -5.76 -6.21
C GLU A 24 -10.58 -5.81 -7.69
N ILE A 25 -10.07 -6.82 -8.40
CA ILE A 25 -10.30 -7.02 -9.84
C ILE A 25 -11.43 -8.02 -10.08
N SER A 26 -11.50 -9.10 -9.29
CA SER A 26 -12.61 -10.07 -9.30
C SER A 26 -13.36 -9.99 -7.97
N PRO A 27 -14.52 -9.30 -7.91
CA PRO A 27 -15.32 -9.23 -6.68
C PRO A 27 -15.96 -10.56 -6.28
N GLU A 28 -16.15 -11.51 -7.21
CA GLU A 28 -16.71 -12.83 -6.89
C GLU A 28 -15.77 -13.66 -6.02
N ASP A 29 -14.46 -13.51 -6.24
CA ASP A 29 -13.41 -14.23 -5.50
C ASP A 29 -12.67 -13.35 -4.47
N GLU A 30 -13.00 -12.05 -4.41
CA GLU A 30 -12.28 -11.02 -3.63
C GLU A 30 -10.77 -10.97 -3.98
N THR A 31 -10.41 -11.20 -5.25
CA THR A 31 -9.02 -11.26 -5.74
C THR A 31 -8.61 -10.01 -6.51
N GLY A 32 -7.29 -9.79 -6.66
CA GLY A 32 -6.80 -8.64 -7.40
C GLY A 32 -5.32 -8.33 -7.18
N LEU A 33 -5.00 -7.04 -7.09
CA LEU A 33 -3.62 -6.55 -7.01
C LEU A 33 -3.32 -5.84 -5.70
N GLN A 34 -2.14 -6.11 -5.15
CA GLN A 34 -1.61 -5.46 -3.96
C GLN A 34 -0.43 -4.58 -4.27
N TYR A 35 -0.49 -3.36 -3.77
CA TYR A 35 0.57 -2.36 -3.87
C TYR A 35 1.05 -2.05 -2.46
N HIS A 36 2.31 -2.36 -2.17
CA HIS A 36 2.90 -2.13 -0.85
C HIS A 36 4.40 -1.91 -0.88
N VAL A 37 4.94 -1.57 0.27
CA VAL A 37 6.39 -1.54 0.50
C VAL A 37 6.76 -2.52 1.61
N THR A 38 7.78 -3.34 1.38
CA THR A 38 8.25 -4.35 2.33
C THR A 38 9.68 -4.05 2.79
N GLY A 39 10.04 -4.47 4.00
CA GLY A 39 11.34 -4.16 4.62
C GLY A 39 11.20 -3.43 5.95
N THR A 40 12.28 -2.80 6.40
CA THR A 40 12.31 -2.14 7.72
C THR A 40 13.04 -0.81 7.68
N VAL A 41 12.82 0.04 8.68
CA VAL A 41 13.53 1.31 8.82
C VAL A 41 15.05 1.15 9.02
N GLN A 42 15.53 -0.06 9.33
CA GLN A 42 16.95 -0.37 9.52
C GLN A 42 17.69 -0.69 8.22
N ILE A 43 16.99 -1.25 7.23
CA ILE A 43 17.59 -1.66 5.94
C ILE A 43 17.02 -0.89 4.75
N GLY A 44 15.92 -0.17 4.95
CA GLY A 44 15.10 0.39 3.88
C GLY A 44 13.96 -0.54 3.49
N MET A 45 13.09 -0.03 2.64
CA MET A 45 11.94 -0.75 2.11
C MET A 45 11.98 -0.75 0.58
N ILE A 46 11.28 -1.71 -0.02
CA ILE A 46 11.19 -1.91 -1.46
C ILE A 46 9.72 -1.93 -1.84
N PHE A 47 9.36 -1.26 -2.94
CA PHE A 47 8.02 -1.33 -3.51
C PHE A 47 7.83 -2.63 -4.26
N GLU A 48 6.72 -3.30 -4.00
CA GLU A 48 6.32 -4.54 -4.66
C GLU A 48 4.85 -4.43 -5.10
N ILE A 49 4.56 -5.11 -6.21
CA ILE A 49 3.20 -5.39 -6.68
C ILE A 49 3.02 -6.90 -6.64
N LYS A 50 1.92 -7.38 -6.06
CA LYS A 50 1.61 -8.80 -5.97
C LYS A 50 0.20 -9.07 -6.47
N ASN A 51 0.04 -10.15 -7.22
CA ASN A 51 -1.26 -10.76 -7.41
C ASN A 51 -1.69 -11.36 -6.08
N GLU A 52 -2.94 -11.14 -5.71
CA GLU A 52 -3.59 -11.80 -4.59
C GLU A 52 -4.67 -12.71 -5.19
N ASP A 53 -4.35 -14.00 -5.23
CA ASP A 53 -5.15 -15.04 -5.90
C ASP A 53 -6.26 -15.61 -5.00
N THR A 54 -6.32 -15.18 -3.73
CA THR A 54 -7.39 -15.52 -2.77
C THR A 54 -7.84 -14.29 -1.99
N SER A 55 -9.01 -14.32 -1.34
CA SER A 55 -9.45 -13.18 -0.52
C SER A 55 -8.38 -12.77 0.51
N PRO A 56 -8.04 -11.47 0.65
CA PRO A 56 -7.16 -10.99 1.70
C PRO A 56 -7.58 -11.42 3.12
N ARG A 57 -8.88 -11.67 3.33
CA ARG A 57 -9.48 -12.11 4.60
C ARG A 57 -9.11 -13.53 4.99
N GLU A 58 -8.74 -14.36 4.03
CA GLU A 58 -8.32 -15.74 4.27
C GLU A 58 -6.88 -15.84 4.79
N SER A 59 -6.11 -14.76 4.68
CA SER A 59 -4.75 -14.73 5.23
C SER A 59 -4.76 -14.85 6.75
N SER A 60 -3.93 -15.72 7.29
CA SER A 60 -3.70 -15.83 8.74
C SER A 60 -3.18 -14.55 9.39
N SER A 61 -2.63 -13.64 8.59
CA SER A 61 -2.17 -12.32 9.03
C SER A 61 -3.23 -11.24 8.94
N PHE A 62 -4.43 -11.53 8.43
CA PHE A 62 -5.48 -10.53 8.23
C PHE A 62 -5.89 -9.85 9.54
N VAL A 63 -6.00 -8.51 9.51
CA VAL A 63 -6.51 -7.72 10.63
C VAL A 63 -7.78 -6.99 10.25
N SER A 64 -7.75 -6.23 9.16
CA SER A 64 -8.92 -5.49 8.69
C SER A 64 -8.84 -5.16 7.20
N MET A 65 -10.00 -4.87 6.61
CA MET A 65 -10.13 -4.35 5.25
C MET A 65 -11.17 -3.24 5.23
N SER A 66 -10.81 -2.07 4.73
CA SER A 66 -11.69 -0.89 4.67
C SER A 66 -11.66 -0.28 3.27
N LYS A 67 -12.84 0.08 2.75
CA LYS A 67 -12.95 0.68 1.41
C LYS A 67 -12.36 2.08 1.41
N LEU A 68 -11.44 2.33 0.48
CA LEU A 68 -10.82 3.64 0.25
C LEU A 68 -11.56 4.45 -0.82
N GLY A 69 -12.16 3.79 -1.81
CA GLY A 69 -12.85 4.43 -2.93
C GLY A 69 -12.97 3.51 -4.14
N LEU A 70 -13.16 4.12 -5.31
CA LEU A 70 -13.21 3.46 -6.60
C LEU A 70 -12.15 4.07 -7.53
N ILE A 71 -11.68 3.26 -8.49
CA ILE A 71 -10.93 3.72 -9.65
C ILE A 71 -11.66 3.26 -10.92
N LYS A 72 -11.48 3.97 -12.04
CA LYS A 72 -11.87 3.41 -13.35
C LYS A 72 -10.93 2.25 -13.68
N ALA A 73 -11.44 1.21 -14.31
CA ALA A 73 -10.60 0.09 -14.74
C ALA A 73 -9.47 0.54 -15.70
N SER A 74 -9.71 1.59 -16.50
CA SER A 74 -8.72 2.20 -17.39
C SER A 74 -7.60 2.98 -16.68
N ASP A 75 -7.77 3.31 -15.38
CA ASP A 75 -6.78 4.06 -14.60
C ASP A 75 -5.83 3.13 -13.82
N LEU A 76 -5.89 1.82 -14.02
CA LEU A 76 -5.05 0.85 -13.28
C LEU A 76 -3.56 1.12 -13.49
N ASP A 77 -3.13 1.34 -14.74
CA ASP A 77 -1.73 1.68 -15.06
C ASP A 77 -1.32 3.03 -14.46
N ARG A 78 -2.27 3.98 -14.38
CA ARG A 78 -2.04 5.30 -13.79
C ARG A 78 -1.90 5.22 -12.27
N LEU A 79 -2.70 4.38 -11.61
CA LEU A 79 -2.52 4.05 -10.19
C LEU A 79 -1.15 3.44 -9.95
N GLU A 80 -0.73 2.47 -10.77
CA GLU A 80 0.59 1.86 -10.65
C GLU A 80 1.71 2.90 -10.80
N SER A 81 1.61 3.77 -11.80
CA SER A 81 2.57 4.86 -12.01
C SER A 81 2.69 5.78 -10.79
N ILE A 82 1.56 6.13 -10.17
CA ILE A 82 1.53 6.94 -8.94
C ILE A 82 2.14 6.19 -7.75
N CYS A 83 1.85 4.90 -7.60
CA CYS A 83 2.51 4.08 -6.57
C CYS A 83 4.03 4.08 -6.76
N ARG A 84 4.52 3.94 -8.00
CA ARG A 84 5.96 3.94 -8.33
C ARG A 84 6.61 5.32 -8.14
N SER A 85 5.88 6.40 -8.36
CA SER A 85 6.40 7.77 -8.19
C SER A 85 6.59 8.15 -6.72
N ASN A 86 5.86 7.51 -5.80
CA ASN A 86 6.08 7.65 -4.38
C ASN A 86 7.24 6.73 -3.92
N PRO A 87 8.46 7.26 -3.67
CA PRO A 87 9.62 6.40 -3.39
C PRO A 87 9.39 5.58 -2.11
N PRO A 88 9.83 4.31 -2.05
CA PRO A 88 9.81 3.52 -0.81
C PRO A 88 10.58 4.21 0.32
N PRO A 89 10.20 3.99 1.60
CA PRO A 89 10.99 4.49 2.72
C PRO A 89 12.43 3.95 2.69
N ALA A 90 13.40 4.86 2.63
CA ALA A 90 14.82 4.51 2.71
C ALA A 90 15.21 4.03 4.12
N LYS A 91 16.45 3.54 4.24
CA LYS A 91 17.09 3.29 5.54
C LYS A 91 17.11 4.59 6.36
N GLN A 92 16.65 4.52 7.59
CA GLN A 92 16.46 5.68 8.48
C GLN A 92 17.25 5.57 9.78
N PHE A 93 17.80 4.40 10.10
CA PHE A 93 18.59 4.15 11.30
C PHE A 93 19.94 3.53 10.95
N ASN A 94 20.94 3.83 11.77
CA ASN A 94 22.18 3.08 11.85
C ASN A 94 22.31 2.54 13.28
N GLY A 95 21.96 1.26 13.47
CA GLY A 95 21.81 0.67 14.80
C GLY A 95 20.70 1.39 15.60
N PRO A 96 20.97 1.86 16.83
CA PRO A 96 19.96 2.55 17.64
C PRO A 96 19.74 4.02 17.25
N HIS A 97 20.54 4.58 16.34
CA HIS A 97 20.54 6.01 16.06
C HIS A 97 19.85 6.34 14.74
N ARG A 98 19.00 7.38 14.74
CA ARG A 98 18.43 7.95 13.51
C ARG A 98 19.55 8.55 12.65
N ILE A 99 19.53 8.23 11.36
CA ILE A 99 20.45 8.81 10.35
C ILE A 99 20.19 10.31 10.22
N ASP A 100 18.91 10.67 10.08
CA ASP A 100 18.46 12.04 10.00
C ASP A 100 17.36 12.27 11.03
N LYS A 101 17.64 13.11 12.03
CA LYS A 101 16.73 13.42 13.13
C LYS A 101 15.69 14.48 12.76
N THR A 102 15.90 15.28 11.71
CA THR A 102 15.00 16.37 11.32
C THR A 102 13.86 15.89 10.46
N LYS A 103 14.02 14.76 9.75
CA LYS A 103 12.93 14.13 9.00
C LYS A 103 11.98 13.39 9.93
N PRO A 104 10.69 13.21 9.59
CA PRO A 104 9.81 12.28 10.30
C PRO A 104 10.19 10.82 10.02
N LEU A 105 9.72 9.89 10.86
CA LEU A 105 9.81 8.46 10.56
C LEU A 105 8.78 8.08 9.51
N ARG A 106 9.21 7.29 8.53
CA ARG A 106 8.36 6.84 7.43
C ARG A 106 8.43 5.32 7.29
N ARG A 107 7.30 4.64 7.35
CA ARG A 107 7.17 3.19 7.18
C ARG A 107 6.13 2.89 6.09
N CYS A 108 5.71 1.63 5.98
CA CYS A 108 4.67 1.23 5.05
C CYS A 108 3.36 2.00 5.25
N GLN A 109 2.97 2.29 6.50
CA GLN A 109 1.74 3.03 6.78
C GLN A 109 1.78 4.46 6.25
N GLU A 110 2.90 5.15 6.46
CA GLU A 110 3.10 6.51 5.95
C GLU A 110 3.17 6.51 4.42
N TRP A 111 3.89 5.56 3.81
CA TRP A 111 3.91 5.39 2.35
C TRP A 111 2.50 5.18 1.78
N VAL A 112 1.70 4.28 2.38
CA VAL A 112 0.32 4.04 1.94
C VAL A 112 -0.55 5.29 2.08
N SER A 113 -0.46 5.99 3.22
CA SER A 113 -1.25 7.21 3.44
C SER A 113 -0.91 8.30 2.43
N GLU A 114 0.38 8.48 2.12
CA GLU A 114 0.85 9.44 1.12
C GLU A 114 0.40 9.04 -0.29
N THR A 115 0.53 7.77 -0.66
CA THR A 115 0.09 7.24 -1.97
C THR A 115 -1.42 7.41 -2.16
N VAL A 116 -2.23 7.12 -1.14
CA VAL A 116 -3.68 7.38 -1.20
C VAL A 116 -3.98 8.86 -1.38
N GLY A 117 -3.21 9.74 -0.72
CA GLY A 117 -3.30 11.19 -0.93
C GLY A 117 -2.99 11.61 -2.37
N LEU A 118 -1.91 11.06 -2.96
CA LEU A 118 -1.54 11.30 -4.36
C LEU A 118 -2.61 10.81 -5.33
N LEU A 119 -3.13 9.60 -5.14
CA LEU A 119 -4.20 9.04 -5.98
C LEU A 119 -5.47 9.91 -5.97
N ARG A 120 -5.82 10.46 -4.81
CA ARG A 120 -6.95 11.39 -4.68
C ARG A 120 -6.67 12.74 -5.34
N ALA A 121 -5.48 13.29 -5.15
CA ALA A 121 -5.07 14.56 -5.75
C ALA A 121 -5.05 14.49 -7.29
N GLU A 122 -4.68 13.34 -7.85
CA GLU A 122 -4.66 13.06 -9.29
C GLU A 122 -6.05 12.71 -9.87
N GLY A 123 -7.08 12.63 -9.01
CA GLY A 123 -8.45 12.26 -9.40
C GLY A 123 -8.60 10.80 -9.84
N VAL A 124 -7.62 9.94 -9.53
CA VAL A 124 -7.65 8.51 -9.84
C VAL A 124 -8.55 7.76 -8.86
N LEU A 125 -8.38 8.04 -7.57
CA LEU A 125 -9.19 7.45 -6.50
C LEU A 125 -10.29 8.43 -6.06
N VAL A 126 -11.55 8.01 -6.19
CA VAL A 126 -12.76 8.79 -5.83
C VAL A 126 -13.63 8.11 -4.78
#